data_AF-J0EKM4-F1
#
_entry.id   AF-J0EKM4-F1
#
_cell.length_a   1.000
_cell.length_b   1.000
_cell.length_c   1.000
_cell.angle_alpha   90.00
_cell.angle_beta   90.00
_cell.angle_gamma   90.00
#
_symmetry.space_group_name_H-M   'P 1'
#
loop_
_entity.id
_entity.type
_entity.pdbx_description
1 polymer ?
#
loop_
_entity_poly.entity_id
_entity_poly.type
_entity_poly.pdbx_seq_one_letter_code
_entity_poly.pdbx_strand_id
1 'polypeptide(L)'
;MVKPLQSLELPLGHPLVEKLCDLSLKDGVKFNEEAPIHFKKEVSEEEKIKFKQALRVLHAIVNNSASLRYLSDENQKFIEDLAQDKKITNEKIEKTLEIVSTSDVDVDFEKFKDLMLNVDSVAVGLKSYSQSQLLDLDGGHWDLEVPSAPKERVTFRFDNLDPNGKEMDFYARSSLKDLKKGVVAIDFGTKSTTAAYMDESTEYRLLSIGGLVDDASLTKFENPTIVEFRHRGKFITEYDMLDHRPFTERNDIEVAHEAQKNASGVKGNDLYRFFSKLKQWAGADEKQNFKDLDEDFSLESFTHCMGFNPIEIYAYCIGRCINNMHNSVFLKYFLSYPIKYEKHQAEKIRESFERGLKKSLPRHVFDDGKTAKTFKVELRASLARMPLAL
;
A
#
# COMPACT_ATOMS: atom_id res chain seq x y z
N MET A 1 -2.76 17.53 13.46
CA MET A 1 -2.48 18.91 12.97
C MET A 1 -1.88 18.77 11.58
N VAL A 2 -1.97 19.74 10.66
CA VAL A 2 -1.14 19.64 9.45
C VAL A 2 0.27 20.03 9.89
N LYS A 3 1.28 19.21 9.59
CA LYS A 3 2.65 19.40 10.08
C LYS A 3 3.55 19.78 8.90
N PRO A 4 4.16 20.98 8.89
CA PRO A 4 5.19 21.31 7.91
C PRO A 4 6.39 20.40 8.10
N LEU A 5 6.94 19.94 6.99
CA LEU A 5 8.13 19.12 6.92
C LEU A 5 9.15 19.81 6.00
N GLN A 6 10.37 19.93 6.51
CA GLN A 6 11.56 20.31 5.75
C GLN A 6 12.43 19.08 5.43
N SER A 7 12.22 17.99 6.16
CA SER A 7 12.82 16.68 5.96
C SER A 7 11.82 15.60 6.36
N LEU A 8 12.06 14.38 5.90
CA LEU A 8 11.24 13.22 6.20
C LEU A 8 12.06 12.18 6.97
N GLU A 9 11.71 11.98 8.24
CA GLU A 9 12.27 10.90 9.05
C GLU A 9 11.43 9.63 8.89
N LEU A 10 12.07 8.50 8.58
CA LEU A 10 11.40 7.21 8.45
C LEU A 10 12.12 6.12 9.24
N PRO A 11 11.39 5.15 9.84
CA PRO A 11 11.99 3.92 10.33
C PRO A 11 12.72 3.18 9.21
N LEU A 12 13.86 2.56 9.49
CA LEU A 12 14.66 1.86 8.46
C LEU A 12 13.89 0.76 7.71
N GLY A 13 12.99 0.07 8.39
CA GLY A 13 12.15 -0.97 7.79
C GLY A 13 10.93 -0.45 7.03
N HIS A 14 10.72 0.87 6.96
CA HIS A 14 9.57 1.43 6.27
C HIS A 14 9.76 1.32 4.74
N PRO A 15 8.76 0.84 3.96
CA PRO A 15 8.91 0.59 2.52
C PRO A 15 9.22 1.85 1.69
N LEU A 16 8.87 3.05 2.17
CA LEU A 16 9.31 4.29 1.52
C LEU A 16 10.82 4.49 1.54
N VAL A 17 11.56 3.93 2.52
CA VAL A 17 13.02 4.08 2.59
C VAL A 17 13.67 3.53 1.32
N GLU A 18 13.22 2.37 0.84
CA GLU A 18 13.69 1.77 -0.41
C GLU A 18 13.45 2.69 -1.59
N LYS A 19 12.19 3.12 -1.77
CA LYS A 19 11.79 3.97 -2.89
C LYS A 19 12.57 5.29 -2.90
N LEU A 20 12.77 5.91 -1.74
CA LEU A 20 13.50 7.18 -1.63
C LEU A 20 15.01 7.00 -1.82
N CYS A 21 15.59 5.89 -1.36
CA CYS A 21 16.97 5.55 -1.68
C CYS A 21 17.16 5.41 -3.20
N ASP A 22 16.26 4.73 -3.89
CA ASP A 22 16.33 4.57 -5.35
C ASP A 22 16.19 5.90 -6.08
N LEU A 23 15.32 6.81 -5.62
CA LEU A 23 15.19 8.16 -6.17
C LEU A 23 16.42 9.05 -5.93
N SER A 24 17.19 8.77 -4.86
CA SER A 24 18.45 9.46 -4.53
C SER A 24 19.62 9.06 -5.44
N LEU A 25 19.57 7.85 -6.02
CA LEU A 25 20.64 7.34 -6.87
C LEU A 25 20.68 8.07 -8.21
N LYS A 26 21.90 8.25 -8.75
CA LYS A 26 22.12 8.73 -10.12
C LYS A 26 21.71 7.66 -11.13
N ASP A 27 21.28 8.10 -12.31
CA ASP A 27 20.79 7.20 -13.37
C ASP A 27 21.78 6.06 -13.66
N GLY A 28 21.27 4.82 -13.60
CA GLY A 28 22.03 3.60 -13.89
C GLY A 28 22.68 2.92 -12.68
N VAL A 29 22.74 3.58 -11.52
CA VAL A 29 23.22 2.97 -10.26
C VAL A 29 22.05 2.24 -9.59
N LYS A 30 22.25 0.97 -9.21
CA LYS A 30 21.26 0.15 -8.49
C LYS A 30 21.91 -0.56 -7.31
N PHE A 31 21.17 -0.66 -6.21
CA PHE A 31 21.59 -1.48 -5.08
C PHE A 31 21.44 -2.97 -5.44
N ASN A 32 22.46 -3.79 -5.16
CA ASN A 32 22.39 -5.23 -5.36
C ASN A 32 21.92 -5.94 -4.09
N GLU A 33 20.64 -6.30 -4.04
CA GLU A 33 20.04 -7.01 -2.89
C GLU A 33 20.54 -8.44 -2.71
N GLU A 34 21.01 -9.07 -3.79
CA GLU A 34 21.45 -10.46 -3.81
C GLU A 34 22.94 -10.62 -3.46
N ALA A 35 23.66 -9.50 -3.24
CA ALA A 35 25.06 -9.54 -2.86
C ALA A 35 25.24 -10.34 -1.55
N PRO A 36 26.05 -11.41 -1.54
CA PRO A 36 26.19 -12.26 -0.37
C PRO A 36 26.93 -11.51 0.74
N ILE A 37 26.27 -11.33 1.88
CA ILE A 37 26.86 -10.76 3.09
C ILE A 37 27.13 -11.87 4.09
N HIS A 38 28.39 -12.02 4.49
CA HIS A 38 28.78 -13.01 5.47
C HIS A 38 28.77 -12.41 6.88
N PHE A 39 27.87 -12.90 7.74
CA PHE A 39 27.80 -12.50 9.13
C PHE A 39 28.58 -13.47 10.04
N LYS A 40 29.06 -13.00 11.18
CA LYS A 40 29.50 -13.91 12.24
C LYS A 40 28.33 -14.67 12.85
N LYS A 41 28.61 -15.81 13.50
CA LYS A 41 27.58 -16.75 13.99
C LYS A 41 26.71 -16.16 15.10
N GLU A 42 27.26 -15.23 15.86
CA GLU A 42 26.61 -14.53 16.97
C GLU A 42 25.62 -13.43 16.56
N VAL A 43 25.55 -13.07 15.27
CA VAL A 43 24.62 -12.06 14.77
C VAL A 43 23.22 -12.67 14.62
N SER A 44 22.21 -12.05 15.25
CA SER A 44 20.81 -12.48 15.17
C SER A 44 20.20 -12.21 13.79
N GLU A 45 19.10 -12.89 13.43
CA GLU A 45 18.39 -12.61 12.17
C GLU A 45 17.81 -11.19 12.11
N GLU A 46 17.35 -10.65 13.24
CA GLU A 46 16.86 -9.28 13.34
C GLU A 46 17.96 -8.26 12.99
N GLU A 47 19.16 -8.42 13.55
CA GLU A 47 20.29 -7.53 13.27
C GLU A 47 20.78 -7.66 11.81
N LYS A 48 20.68 -8.86 11.22
CA LYS A 48 20.98 -9.04 9.79
C LYS A 48 20.00 -8.26 8.91
N ILE A 49 18.71 -8.26 9.24
CA ILE A 49 17.68 -7.51 8.50
C ILE A 49 17.93 -6.01 8.62
N LYS A 50 18.13 -5.51 9.84
CA LYS A 50 18.44 -4.08 10.08
C LYS A 50 19.69 -3.64 9.34
N PHE A 51 20.75 -4.46 9.36
CA PHE A 51 21.98 -4.16 8.66
C PHE A 51 21.79 -4.09 7.14
N LYS A 52 21.02 -5.01 6.53
CA LYS A 52 20.70 -4.95 5.09
C LYS A 52 19.95 -3.68 4.72
N GLN A 53 18.97 -3.26 5.54
CA GLN A 53 18.25 -2.00 5.35
C GLN A 53 19.18 -0.79 5.44
N ALA A 54 20.06 -0.77 6.46
CA ALA A 54 21.05 0.29 6.64
C ALA A 54 22.08 0.34 5.50
N LEU A 55 22.51 -0.81 4.96
CA LEU A 55 23.40 -0.87 3.81
C LEU A 55 22.79 -0.24 2.55
N ARG A 56 21.50 -0.42 2.31
CA ARG A 56 20.80 0.24 1.20
C ARG A 56 20.86 1.76 1.35
N VAL A 57 20.64 2.26 2.57
CA VAL A 57 20.75 3.70 2.87
C VAL A 57 22.18 4.19 2.69
N LEU A 58 23.18 3.50 3.23
CA LEU A 58 24.60 3.84 3.02
C LEU A 58 24.96 3.88 1.54
N HIS A 59 24.45 2.93 0.75
CA HIS A 59 24.66 2.91 -0.69
C HIS A 59 24.08 4.16 -1.37
N ALA A 60 22.90 4.63 -0.97
CA ALA A 60 22.34 5.90 -1.46
C ALA A 60 23.22 7.10 -1.06
N ILE A 61 23.69 7.15 0.19
CA ILE A 61 24.55 8.24 0.69
C ILE A 61 25.86 8.32 -0.10
N VAL A 62 26.55 7.19 -0.29
CA VAL A 62 27.86 7.16 -0.96
C VAL A 62 27.76 7.50 -2.45
N ASN A 63 26.65 7.16 -3.09
CA ASN A 63 26.44 7.41 -4.52
C ASN A 63 25.78 8.76 -4.84
N ASN A 64 25.46 9.55 -3.82
CA ASN A 64 24.90 10.89 -3.97
C ASN A 64 25.89 11.95 -3.43
N SER A 65 26.39 12.80 -4.32
CA SER A 65 27.37 13.84 -3.98
C SER A 65 26.87 14.92 -3.03
N ALA A 66 25.55 15.12 -2.93
CA ALA A 66 24.97 16.04 -1.94
C ALA A 66 25.02 15.38 -0.55
N SER A 67 24.59 14.11 -0.45
CA SER A 67 24.59 13.33 0.79
C SER A 67 26.00 13.12 1.36
N LEU A 68 26.99 12.90 0.50
CA LEU A 68 28.40 12.72 0.88
C LEU A 68 28.97 13.88 1.72
N ARG A 69 28.44 15.11 1.56
CA ARG A 69 28.94 16.30 2.27
C ARG A 69 28.70 16.24 3.78
N TYR A 70 27.76 15.40 4.23
CA TYR A 70 27.43 15.22 5.63
C TYR A 70 28.25 14.11 6.31
N LEU A 71 28.99 13.30 5.55
CA LEU A 71 29.83 12.24 6.11
C LEU A 71 31.21 12.79 6.54
N SER A 72 31.61 12.48 7.77
CA SER A 72 32.97 12.73 8.25
C SER A 72 33.99 11.81 7.55
N ASP A 73 35.25 12.26 7.49
CA ASP A 73 36.37 11.45 6.96
C ASP A 73 36.49 10.08 7.67
N GLU A 74 36.21 10.05 8.99
CA GLU A 74 36.18 8.82 9.78
C GLU A 74 35.08 7.85 9.31
N ASN A 75 33.87 8.37 9.05
CA ASN A 75 32.75 7.55 8.58
C ASN A 75 32.95 7.10 7.13
N GLN A 76 33.54 7.94 6.27
CA GLN A 76 33.89 7.55 4.90
C GLN A 76 34.88 6.37 4.92
N LYS A 77 35.95 6.49 5.71
CA LYS A 77 36.92 5.41 5.88
C LYS A 77 36.29 4.13 6.44
N PHE A 78 35.39 4.24 7.42
CA PHE A 78 34.66 3.09 7.93
C PHE A 78 33.84 2.38 6.84
N ILE A 79 33.16 3.13 5.96
CA ILE A 79 32.36 2.55 4.88
C ILE A 79 33.26 1.86 3.84
N GLU A 80 34.42 2.43 3.52
CA GLU A 80 35.42 1.80 2.65
C GLU A 80 35.94 0.48 3.23
N ASP A 81 36.28 0.47 4.52
CA ASP A 81 36.72 -0.73 5.23
C ASP A 81 35.61 -1.79 5.28
N LEU A 82 34.36 -1.37 5.51
CA LEU A 82 33.18 -2.24 5.56
C LEU A 82 32.95 -2.97 4.22
N ALA A 83 33.23 -2.31 3.09
CA ALA A 83 33.10 -2.93 1.76
C ALA A 83 34.12 -4.06 1.50
N GLN A 84 35.26 -4.05 2.20
CA GLN A 84 36.31 -5.08 2.07
C GLN A 84 36.20 -6.19 3.13
N ASP A 85 35.25 -6.08 4.04
CA ASP A 85 35.15 -6.97 5.17
C ASP A 85 34.65 -8.37 4.79
N LYS A 86 35.41 -9.37 5.23
CA LYS A 86 35.05 -10.78 5.02
C LYS A 86 33.89 -11.24 5.90
N LYS A 87 33.71 -10.62 7.07
CA LYS A 87 32.66 -10.97 8.04
C LYS A 87 32.16 -9.77 8.83
N ILE A 88 30.86 -9.61 8.89
CA ILE A 88 30.15 -8.56 9.63
C ILE A 88 29.93 -8.98 11.09
N THR A 89 30.23 -8.07 12.03
CA THR A 89 30.08 -8.23 13.48
C THR A 89 28.99 -7.31 14.02
N ASN A 90 28.48 -7.57 15.23
CA ASN A 90 27.49 -6.67 15.87
C ASN A 90 28.01 -5.23 16.01
N GLU A 91 29.29 -5.05 16.36
CA GLU A 91 29.91 -3.72 16.45
C GLU A 91 29.87 -2.95 15.11
N LYS A 92 30.08 -3.64 13.98
CA LYS A 92 29.97 -3.03 12.64
C LYS A 92 28.53 -2.70 12.29
N ILE A 93 27.57 -3.53 12.71
CA ILE A 93 26.14 -3.27 12.52
C ILE A 93 25.74 -2.04 13.31
N GLU A 94 26.10 -1.95 14.59
CA GLU A 94 25.83 -0.80 15.44
C GLU A 94 26.43 0.48 14.87
N LYS A 95 27.69 0.42 14.41
CA LYS A 95 28.35 1.59 13.80
C LYS A 95 27.69 2.01 12.49
N THR A 96 27.26 1.05 11.68
CA THR A 96 26.52 1.32 10.42
C THR A 96 25.17 1.99 10.70
N LEU A 97 24.41 1.49 11.69
CA LEU A 97 23.14 2.09 12.11
C LEU A 97 23.34 3.50 12.66
N GLU A 98 24.40 3.74 13.44
CA GLU A 98 24.75 5.07 13.96
C GLU A 98 24.99 6.06 12.80
N ILE A 99 25.83 5.69 11.83
CA ILE A 99 26.11 6.52 10.64
C ILE A 99 24.82 6.85 9.90
N VAL A 100 23.99 5.85 9.63
CA VAL A 100 22.72 6.06 8.92
C VAL A 100 21.78 6.99 9.71
N SER A 101 21.68 6.82 11.03
CA SER A 101 20.78 7.63 11.87
C SER A 101 21.18 9.10 12.02
N THR A 102 22.43 9.43 11.68
CA THR A 102 23.02 10.77 11.82
C THR A 102 23.34 11.42 10.47
N SER A 103 23.18 10.68 9.37
CA SER A 103 23.40 11.16 8.00
C SER A 103 22.06 11.45 7.33
N ASP A 104 22.08 12.43 6.43
CA ASP A 104 20.93 12.76 5.60
C ASP A 104 21.10 12.14 4.20
N VAL A 105 19.99 11.71 3.62
CA VAL A 105 19.92 11.27 2.22
C VAL A 105 19.22 12.35 1.40
N ASP A 106 19.93 12.97 0.47
CA ASP A 106 19.33 13.96 -0.43
C ASP A 106 18.52 13.26 -1.53
N VAL A 107 17.31 13.74 -1.77
CA VAL A 107 16.38 13.24 -2.78
C VAL A 107 15.82 14.42 -3.57
N ASP A 108 15.71 14.27 -4.89
CA ASP A 108 15.05 15.26 -5.75
C ASP A 108 13.59 15.45 -5.34
N PHE A 109 13.21 16.69 -5.02
CA PHE A 109 11.90 17.02 -4.49
C PHE A 109 10.78 16.80 -5.50
N GLU A 110 11.03 17.01 -6.80
CA GLU A 110 10.04 16.77 -7.84
C GLU A 110 9.77 15.27 -8.01
N LYS A 111 10.80 14.42 -7.96
CA LYS A 111 10.66 12.96 -7.95
C LYS A 111 9.90 12.48 -6.71
N PHE A 112 10.23 13.02 -5.54
CA PHE A 112 9.51 12.72 -4.30
C PHE A 112 8.03 13.12 -4.39
N LYS A 113 7.75 14.33 -4.88
CA LYS A 113 6.39 14.83 -5.06
C LYS A 113 5.61 13.95 -6.03
N ASP A 114 6.19 13.59 -7.17
CA ASP A 114 5.56 12.68 -8.12
C ASP A 114 5.25 11.31 -7.49
N LEU A 115 6.21 10.72 -6.77
CA LEU A 115 5.98 9.47 -6.03
C LEU A 115 4.79 9.58 -5.08
N MET A 116 4.73 10.62 -4.24
CA MET A 116 3.69 10.78 -3.23
C MET A 116 2.33 11.11 -3.84
N LEU A 117 2.27 11.94 -4.88
CA LEU A 117 1.01 12.29 -5.55
C LEU A 117 0.40 11.12 -6.34
N ASN A 118 1.18 10.08 -6.65
CA ASN A 118 0.74 8.92 -7.41
C ASN A 118 0.54 7.65 -6.57
N VAL A 119 0.66 7.68 -5.23
CA VAL A 119 0.55 6.47 -4.37
C VAL A 119 -0.70 5.64 -4.64
N ASP A 120 -1.88 6.26 -4.72
CA ASP A 120 -3.13 5.53 -5.01
C ASP A 120 -3.37 5.33 -6.51
N SER A 121 -2.67 6.06 -7.38
CA SER A 121 -2.64 5.80 -8.82
C SER A 121 -1.90 4.50 -9.11
N VAL A 122 -0.74 4.31 -8.49
CA VAL A 122 0.05 3.08 -8.58
C VAL A 122 -0.68 1.90 -7.95
N ALA A 123 -1.25 2.07 -6.76
CA ALA A 123 -1.88 0.97 -6.03
C ALA A 123 -3.20 0.49 -6.63
N VAL A 124 -4.05 1.41 -7.12
CA VAL A 124 -5.41 1.06 -7.59
C VAL A 124 -5.91 1.87 -8.79
N GLY A 125 -5.03 2.64 -9.45
CA GLY A 125 -5.39 3.35 -10.68
C GLY A 125 -6.23 4.61 -10.50
N LEU A 126 -6.25 5.21 -9.30
CA LEU A 126 -6.92 6.49 -9.09
C LEU A 126 -6.21 7.63 -9.84
N LYS A 127 -6.92 8.74 -10.05
CA LYS A 127 -6.33 9.98 -10.53
C LYS A 127 -5.30 10.49 -9.51
N SER A 128 -4.14 10.91 -10.01
CA SER A 128 -3.11 11.53 -9.18
C SER A 128 -3.64 12.72 -8.38
N TYR A 129 -3.04 12.95 -7.23
CA TYR A 129 -3.35 14.09 -6.38
C TYR A 129 -2.83 15.38 -7.00
N SER A 130 -3.52 16.50 -6.76
CA SER A 130 -3.00 17.82 -7.15
C SER A 130 -1.80 18.20 -6.29
N GLN A 131 -0.91 19.05 -6.79
CA GLN A 131 0.25 19.51 -6.01
C GLN A 131 -0.17 20.19 -4.68
N SER A 132 -1.31 20.87 -4.66
CA SER A 132 -1.90 21.45 -3.44
C SER A 132 -2.12 20.42 -2.33
N GLN A 133 -2.33 19.13 -2.67
CA GLN A 133 -2.46 18.07 -1.67
C GLN A 133 -1.20 17.96 -0.81
N LEU A 134 -0.02 18.22 -1.36
CA LEU A 134 1.25 18.12 -0.63
C LEU A 134 1.75 19.47 -0.10
N LEU A 135 1.43 20.57 -0.81
CA LEU A 135 2.05 21.88 -0.63
C LEU A 135 1.15 22.93 0.07
N ASP A 136 -0.16 22.71 0.18
CA ASP A 136 -1.06 23.68 0.81
C ASP A 136 -1.21 23.42 2.32
N LEU A 137 -1.42 24.48 3.09
CA LEU A 137 -1.60 24.45 4.55
C LEU A 137 -2.78 23.56 5.01
N ASP A 138 -3.84 23.48 4.20
CA ASP A 138 -5.01 22.64 4.47
C ASP A 138 -4.92 21.25 3.85
N GLY A 139 -3.87 20.98 3.08
CA GLY A 139 -3.56 19.68 2.51
C GLY A 139 -2.81 18.79 3.51
N GLY A 140 -1.80 18.13 2.96
CA GLY A 140 -0.88 17.19 3.57
C GLY A 140 -1.20 15.73 3.24
N HIS A 141 -0.17 14.89 3.28
CA HIS A 141 -0.25 13.48 2.92
C HIS A 141 -0.34 12.58 4.15
N TRP A 142 -1.23 11.57 4.11
CA TRP A 142 -1.42 10.63 5.23
C TRP A 142 -0.20 9.76 5.50
N ASP A 143 0.46 9.31 4.43
CA ASP A 143 1.54 8.33 4.52
C ASP A 143 2.91 8.96 4.89
N LEU A 144 2.95 10.24 5.31
CA LEU A 144 4.17 10.98 5.71
C LEU A 144 4.30 11.20 7.22
N GLU A 145 3.27 10.93 8.01
CA GLU A 145 3.32 11.03 9.48
C GLU A 145 3.61 9.64 10.07
N VAL A 146 4.90 9.28 10.15
CA VAL A 146 5.34 7.96 10.62
C VAL A 146 6.18 8.10 11.90
N PRO A 147 5.85 7.41 13.00
CA PRO A 147 6.68 7.38 14.19
C PRO A 147 7.93 6.52 13.98
N SER A 148 9.09 7.01 14.41
CA SER A 148 10.38 6.31 14.27
C SER A 148 11.18 6.30 15.58
N ALA A 149 11.91 5.21 15.83
CA ALA A 149 12.88 5.14 16.94
C ALA A 149 14.18 5.87 16.56
N PRO A 150 14.84 6.59 17.49
CA PRO A 150 15.98 7.46 17.16
C PRO A 150 17.18 6.78 16.48
N LYS A 151 17.45 5.50 16.77
CA LYS A 151 18.62 4.76 16.26
C LYS A 151 18.31 3.86 15.05
N GLU A 152 17.05 3.70 14.70
CA GLU A 152 16.60 2.84 13.60
C GLU A 152 15.79 3.65 12.60
N ARG A 153 16.32 4.83 12.25
CA ARG A 153 15.71 5.77 11.32
C ARG A 153 16.73 6.30 10.32
N VAL A 154 16.20 6.89 9.26
CA VAL A 154 16.93 7.65 8.26
C VAL A 154 16.21 8.98 8.05
N THR A 155 16.97 10.04 7.79
CA THR A 155 16.45 11.36 7.45
C THR A 155 16.64 11.60 5.96
N PHE A 156 15.55 11.87 5.25
CA PHE A 156 15.59 12.31 3.86
C PHE A 156 15.46 13.83 3.79
N ARG A 157 16.37 14.46 3.04
CA ARG A 157 16.33 15.89 2.71
C ARG A 157 15.99 16.06 1.24
N PHE A 158 15.42 17.21 0.92
CA PHE A 158 14.94 17.52 -0.41
C PHE A 158 15.48 18.86 -0.87
N ASP A 159 15.67 19.02 -2.18
CA ASP A 159 16.06 20.29 -2.81
C ASP A 159 14.83 21.17 -3.11
N ASN A 160 13.93 21.27 -2.13
CA ASN A 160 12.65 21.96 -2.19
C ASN A 160 12.79 23.49 -2.11
N LEU A 161 13.45 24.12 -3.09
CA LEU A 161 13.64 25.56 -3.14
C LEU A 161 12.62 26.24 -4.07
N ASP A 162 12.05 27.38 -3.63
CA ASP A 162 11.24 28.25 -4.46
C ASP A 162 12.12 29.03 -5.48
N PRO A 163 11.54 29.77 -6.45
CA PRO A 163 12.32 30.57 -7.40
C PRO A 163 13.23 31.64 -6.79
N ASN A 164 13.04 31.98 -5.52
CA ASN A 164 13.87 32.93 -4.77
C ASN A 164 14.93 32.24 -3.89
N GLY A 165 15.04 30.91 -3.96
CA GLY A 165 15.97 30.10 -3.17
C GLY A 165 15.54 29.86 -1.72
N LYS A 166 14.24 30.02 -1.41
CA LYS A 166 13.69 29.74 -0.08
C LYS A 166 13.13 28.32 -0.03
N GLU A 167 13.44 27.60 1.05
CA GLU A 167 12.85 26.27 1.31
C GLU A 167 11.31 26.34 1.35
N MET A 168 10.67 25.42 0.63
CA MET A 168 9.24 25.22 0.54
C MET A 168 8.80 24.08 1.44
N ASP A 169 7.87 24.32 2.36
CA ASP A 169 7.32 23.23 3.16
C ASP A 169 6.50 22.26 2.30
N PHE A 170 6.56 20.99 2.66
CA PHE A 170 5.53 20.01 2.33
C PHE A 170 4.88 19.51 3.61
N TYR A 171 3.68 18.95 3.51
CA TYR A 171 2.85 18.74 4.68
C TYR A 171 2.50 17.27 4.91
N ALA A 172 2.63 16.82 6.16
CA ALA A 172 2.02 15.59 6.61
C ALA A 172 0.67 15.88 7.27
N ARG A 173 -0.28 14.94 7.15
CA ARG A 173 -1.63 15.09 7.68
C ARG A 173 -2.13 13.81 8.34
N SER A 174 -2.51 13.91 9.60
CA SER A 174 -3.29 12.85 10.24
C SER A 174 -4.65 12.66 9.58
N SER A 175 -4.92 11.43 9.12
CA SER A 175 -6.19 11.04 8.50
C SER A 175 -7.39 11.06 9.46
N LEU A 176 -7.15 11.25 10.77
CA LEU A 176 -8.21 11.45 11.76
C LEU A 176 -9.02 12.73 11.52
N LYS A 177 -8.46 13.69 10.78
CA LYS A 177 -9.17 14.90 10.34
C LYS A 177 -10.14 14.65 9.20
N ASP A 178 -9.94 13.54 8.49
CA ASP A 178 -10.68 13.20 7.28
C ASP A 178 -11.63 12.02 7.55
N LEU A 179 -12.13 11.87 8.78
CA LEU A 179 -13.08 10.82 9.12
C LEU A 179 -14.50 11.20 8.71
N LYS A 180 -15.17 10.30 8.00
CA LYS A 180 -16.60 10.39 7.65
C LYS A 180 -17.46 9.60 8.62
N LYS A 181 -18.57 10.21 9.03
CA LYS A 181 -19.63 9.55 9.83
C LYS A 181 -20.54 8.65 8.99
N GLY A 182 -20.45 8.74 7.65
CA GLY A 182 -21.25 7.97 6.70
C GLY A 182 -20.96 6.48 6.73
N VAL A 183 -21.81 5.72 6.04
CA VAL A 183 -21.68 4.27 5.88
C VAL A 183 -21.44 3.97 4.40
N VAL A 184 -20.57 3.00 4.14
CA VAL A 184 -20.39 2.41 2.82
C VAL A 184 -21.25 1.15 2.73
N ALA A 185 -22.10 1.06 1.72
CA ALA A 185 -22.82 -0.17 1.39
C ALA A 185 -22.11 -0.88 0.24
N ILE A 186 -21.79 -2.16 0.42
CA ILE A 186 -21.12 -3.00 -0.58
C ILE A 186 -22.03 -4.20 -0.86
N ASP A 187 -22.47 -4.32 -2.12
CA ASP A 187 -23.15 -5.49 -2.64
C ASP A 187 -22.14 -6.38 -3.35
N PHE A 188 -21.61 -7.39 -2.65
CA PHE A 188 -20.67 -8.35 -3.22
C PHE A 188 -21.42 -9.41 -4.02
N GLY A 189 -21.65 -9.16 -5.30
CA GLY A 189 -22.39 -10.06 -6.20
C GLY A 189 -21.51 -11.09 -6.92
N THR A 190 -22.17 -12.08 -7.55
CA THR A 190 -21.47 -13.18 -8.24
C THR A 190 -20.81 -12.74 -9.54
N LYS A 191 -21.44 -11.81 -10.27
CA LYS A 191 -20.92 -11.29 -11.54
C LYS A 191 -20.30 -9.91 -11.38
N SER A 192 -20.95 -9.06 -10.60
CA SER A 192 -20.53 -7.70 -10.32
C SER A 192 -20.65 -7.38 -8.84
N THR A 193 -19.87 -6.41 -8.40
CA THR A 193 -19.87 -5.82 -7.08
C THR A 193 -20.22 -4.35 -7.23
N THR A 194 -21.20 -3.89 -6.47
CA THR A 194 -21.58 -2.47 -6.42
C THR A 194 -21.24 -1.94 -5.05
N ALA A 195 -20.58 -0.80 -4.97
CA ALA A 195 -20.35 -0.11 -3.72
C ALA A 195 -20.91 1.31 -3.80
N ALA A 196 -21.52 1.77 -2.72
CA ALA A 196 -22.08 3.09 -2.60
C ALA A 196 -21.69 3.71 -1.26
N TYR A 197 -21.47 5.02 -1.23
CA TYR A 197 -21.23 5.76 -0.01
C TYR A 197 -21.92 7.12 -0.08
N MET A 198 -22.22 7.68 1.09
CA MET A 198 -22.76 9.03 1.18
C MET A 198 -21.61 10.04 1.30
N ASP A 199 -21.59 11.02 0.40
CA ASP A 199 -20.55 12.06 0.37
C ASP A 199 -20.81 13.20 1.37
N GLU A 200 -20.00 14.27 1.31
CA GLU A 200 -20.14 15.44 2.18
C GLU A 200 -21.45 16.22 1.98
N SER A 201 -22.01 16.16 0.78
CA SER A 201 -23.25 16.84 0.40
C SER A 201 -24.50 16.02 0.73
N THR A 202 -24.33 14.89 1.43
CA THR A 202 -25.38 13.90 1.74
C THR A 202 -25.96 13.19 0.52
N GLU A 203 -25.27 13.26 -0.63
CA GLU A 203 -25.65 12.53 -1.84
C GLU A 203 -25.01 11.14 -1.86
N TYR A 204 -25.75 10.15 -2.38
CA TYR A 204 -25.24 8.80 -2.56
C TYR A 204 -24.40 8.72 -3.83
N ARG A 205 -23.13 8.37 -3.69
CA ARG A 205 -22.20 8.12 -4.79
C ARG A 205 -21.97 6.64 -4.98
N LEU A 206 -22.03 6.20 -6.22
CA LEU A 206 -21.62 4.86 -6.62
C LEU A 206 -20.11 4.84 -6.93
N LEU A 207 -19.45 3.76 -6.53
CA LEU A 207 -18.03 3.53 -6.76
C LEU A 207 -17.82 2.76 -8.07
N SER A 208 -16.93 3.29 -8.91
CA SER A 208 -16.37 2.58 -10.06
C SER A 208 -14.90 2.24 -9.76
N ILE A 209 -14.48 1.02 -10.07
CA ILE A 209 -13.18 0.44 -9.77
C ILE A 209 -12.49 0.10 -11.09
N GLY A 210 -11.53 0.94 -11.48
CA GLY A 210 -10.96 0.90 -12.82
C GLY A 210 -11.95 1.36 -13.90
N GLY A 211 -11.56 1.23 -15.17
CA GLY A 211 -12.41 1.62 -16.30
C GLY A 211 -12.23 3.07 -16.75
N LEU A 212 -12.90 3.41 -17.86
CA LEU A 212 -12.77 4.72 -18.49
C LEU A 212 -13.53 5.78 -17.68
N VAL A 213 -12.81 6.84 -17.26
CA VAL A 213 -13.37 7.98 -16.51
C VAL A 213 -14.53 8.64 -17.28
N ASP A 214 -14.43 8.68 -18.61
CA ASP A 214 -15.39 9.32 -19.51
C ASP A 214 -16.57 8.41 -19.91
N ASP A 215 -16.67 7.20 -19.37
CA ASP A 215 -17.86 6.37 -19.59
C ASP A 215 -19.06 7.01 -18.88
N ALA A 216 -20.06 7.46 -19.63
CA ALA A 216 -21.28 8.03 -19.08
C ALA A 216 -22.30 6.96 -18.65
N SER A 217 -22.05 5.68 -18.95
CA SER A 217 -22.95 4.58 -18.65
C SER A 217 -23.03 4.28 -17.15
N LEU A 218 -24.23 3.94 -16.67
CA LEU A 218 -24.43 3.43 -15.31
C LEU A 218 -23.76 2.07 -15.09
N THR A 219 -23.47 1.32 -16.16
CA THR A 219 -22.81 0.01 -16.07
C THR A 219 -21.38 0.11 -15.54
N LYS A 220 -20.74 1.27 -15.60
CA LYS A 220 -19.40 1.47 -15.02
C LYS A 220 -19.36 1.28 -13.50
N PHE A 221 -20.50 1.42 -12.84
CA PHE A 221 -20.64 1.22 -11.39
C PHE A 221 -20.92 -0.25 -11.02
N GLU A 222 -21.18 -1.11 -12.02
CA GLU A 222 -21.23 -2.56 -11.84
C GLU A 222 -19.82 -3.13 -12.02
N ASN A 223 -19.01 -3.11 -10.96
CA ASN A 223 -17.62 -3.54 -11.01
C ASN A 223 -17.56 -5.07 -11.18
N PRO A 224 -16.96 -5.63 -12.24
CA PRO A 224 -16.89 -7.07 -12.41
C PRO A 224 -16.23 -7.74 -11.19
N THR A 225 -16.83 -8.82 -10.66
CA THR A 225 -16.27 -9.54 -9.50
C THR A 225 -15.15 -10.47 -9.98
N ILE A 226 -14.03 -9.90 -10.39
CA ILE A 226 -12.88 -10.59 -10.99
C ILE A 226 -11.55 -10.04 -10.45
N VAL A 227 -10.57 -10.92 -10.31
CA VAL A 227 -9.18 -10.63 -9.96
C VAL A 227 -8.27 -11.24 -11.03
N GLU A 228 -7.23 -10.53 -11.46
CA GLU A 228 -6.14 -11.07 -12.27
C GLU A 228 -4.89 -11.21 -11.40
N PHE A 229 -4.30 -12.40 -11.40
CA PHE A 229 -3.01 -12.66 -10.77
C PHE A 229 -1.89 -12.48 -11.80
N ARG A 230 -0.98 -11.54 -11.54
CA ARG A 230 0.14 -11.23 -12.43
C ARG A 230 1.46 -11.55 -11.77
N HIS A 231 1.72 -10.97 -10.60
CA HIS A 231 2.93 -11.22 -9.78
C HIS A 231 2.52 -11.40 -8.31
N ARG A 232 1.85 -12.52 -8.01
CA ARG A 232 1.22 -12.77 -6.70
C ARG A 232 2.26 -12.75 -5.57
N GLY A 233 3.43 -13.32 -5.82
CA GLY A 233 4.54 -13.33 -4.85
C GLY A 233 4.96 -11.91 -4.45
N LYS A 234 5.27 -11.06 -5.43
CA LYS A 234 5.65 -9.66 -5.23
C LYS A 234 4.56 -8.88 -4.50
N PHE A 235 3.30 -9.01 -4.94
CA PHE A 235 2.18 -8.30 -4.32
C PHE A 235 2.03 -8.63 -2.83
N ILE A 236 2.10 -9.91 -2.44
CA ILE A 236 1.94 -10.30 -1.04
C ILE A 236 3.09 -9.76 -0.19
N THR A 237 4.32 -9.84 -0.70
CA THR A 237 5.47 -9.26 -0.01
C THR A 237 5.25 -7.78 0.26
N GLU A 238 4.85 -6.98 -0.73
CA GLU A 238 4.54 -5.56 -0.56
C GLU A 238 3.33 -5.30 0.35
N TYR A 239 2.28 -6.09 0.21
CA TYR A 239 1.06 -6.01 1.03
C TYR A 239 1.37 -6.25 2.51
N ASP A 240 2.27 -7.16 2.83
CA ASP A 240 2.64 -7.49 4.21
C ASP A 240 3.69 -6.55 4.82
N MET A 241 4.31 -5.66 4.04
CA MET A 241 5.28 -4.66 4.57
C MET A 241 4.67 -3.65 5.55
N LEU A 242 3.37 -3.36 5.44
CA LEU A 242 2.66 -2.46 6.34
C LEU A 242 1.29 -3.03 6.72
N ASP A 243 0.90 -2.86 7.98
CA ASP A 243 -0.44 -3.23 8.44
C ASP A 243 -1.55 -2.36 7.84
N HIS A 244 -1.19 -1.16 7.38
CA HIS A 244 -2.12 -0.12 6.94
C HIS A 244 -1.55 0.61 5.73
N ARG A 245 -2.34 0.71 4.64
CA ARG A 245 -1.98 1.33 3.35
C ARG A 245 -0.58 0.93 2.84
N PRO A 246 -0.29 -0.37 2.62
CA PRO A 246 0.94 -0.78 1.97
C PRO A 246 1.10 -0.17 0.56
N PHE A 247 2.34 0.04 0.13
CA PHE A 247 2.69 0.59 -1.19
C PHE A 247 2.71 -0.52 -2.26
N THR A 248 1.55 -1.14 -2.47
CA THR A 248 1.32 -2.16 -3.50
C THR A 248 1.25 -1.56 -4.89
N GLU A 249 1.48 -2.38 -5.92
CA GLU A 249 1.32 -2.02 -7.32
C GLU A 249 0.17 -2.77 -8.00
N ARG A 250 -0.74 -2.03 -8.66
CA ARG A 250 -1.88 -2.63 -9.37
C ARG A 250 -1.47 -3.62 -10.47
N ASN A 251 -0.28 -3.43 -11.05
CA ASN A 251 0.20 -4.28 -12.13
C ASN A 251 0.59 -5.69 -11.65
N ASP A 252 0.69 -5.91 -10.33
CA ASP A 252 0.95 -7.22 -9.74
C ASP A 252 -0.35 -8.00 -9.47
N ILE A 253 -1.42 -7.28 -9.09
CA ILE A 253 -2.79 -7.80 -8.99
C ILE A 253 -3.79 -6.73 -9.45
N GLU A 254 -4.56 -7.04 -10.48
CA GLU A 254 -5.64 -6.19 -10.97
C GLU A 254 -7.02 -6.72 -10.58
N VAL A 255 -8.00 -5.82 -10.49
CA VAL A 255 -9.38 -6.17 -10.13
C VAL A 255 -10.38 -5.49 -11.04
N ALA A 256 -11.62 -5.99 -11.03
CA ALA A 256 -12.76 -5.36 -11.68
C ALA A 256 -12.58 -5.07 -13.16
N HIS A 257 -12.76 -3.81 -13.60
CA HIS A 257 -12.81 -3.46 -15.01
C HIS A 257 -11.47 -3.69 -15.72
N GLU A 258 -10.34 -3.42 -15.07
CA GLU A 258 -9.01 -3.65 -15.67
C GLU A 258 -8.73 -5.16 -15.83
N ALA A 259 -9.00 -5.97 -14.80
CA ALA A 259 -8.88 -7.42 -14.91
C ALA A 259 -9.85 -8.02 -15.96
N GLN A 260 -11.07 -7.50 -16.09
CA GLN A 260 -12.01 -7.95 -17.14
C GLN A 260 -11.52 -7.58 -18.55
N LYS A 261 -10.97 -6.37 -18.71
CA LYS A 261 -10.36 -5.91 -19.96
C LYS A 261 -9.20 -6.82 -20.35
N ASN A 262 -8.32 -7.16 -19.40
CA ASN A 262 -7.19 -8.04 -19.64
C ASN A 262 -7.61 -9.50 -19.90
N ALA A 263 -8.74 -9.96 -19.35
CA ALA A 263 -9.29 -11.29 -19.62
C ALA A 263 -9.86 -11.42 -21.04
N SER A 264 -10.21 -10.31 -21.68
CA SER A 264 -10.88 -10.31 -22.99
C SER A 264 -9.95 -10.86 -24.07
N GLY A 265 -10.32 -12.01 -24.65
CA GLY A 265 -9.55 -12.65 -25.71
C GLY A 265 -8.45 -13.61 -25.23
N VAL A 266 -8.24 -13.75 -23.92
CA VAL A 266 -7.34 -14.75 -23.33
C VAL A 266 -7.89 -16.16 -23.56
N LYS A 267 -7.00 -17.13 -23.84
CA LYS A 267 -7.37 -18.50 -24.18
C LYS A 267 -6.44 -19.51 -23.49
N GLY A 268 -6.90 -20.75 -23.41
CA GLY A 268 -6.09 -21.87 -22.89
C GLY A 268 -5.71 -21.67 -21.42
N ASN A 269 -4.48 -22.04 -21.08
CA ASN A 269 -4.03 -22.04 -19.70
C ASN A 269 -3.91 -20.63 -19.08
N ASP A 270 -3.79 -19.57 -19.89
CA ASP A 270 -3.69 -18.22 -19.33
C ASP A 270 -5.00 -17.72 -18.72
N LEU A 271 -6.13 -18.40 -18.96
CA LEU A 271 -7.38 -18.16 -18.24
C LEU A 271 -7.27 -18.45 -16.74
N TYR A 272 -6.33 -19.33 -16.32
CA TYR A 272 -6.07 -19.61 -14.91
C TYR A 272 -5.43 -18.43 -14.15
N ARG A 273 -5.09 -17.33 -14.84
CA ARG A 273 -4.71 -16.06 -14.20
C ARG A 273 -5.90 -15.27 -13.66
N PHE A 274 -7.11 -15.57 -14.12
CA PHE A 274 -8.30 -14.77 -13.83
C PHE A 274 -9.26 -15.52 -12.92
N PHE A 275 -9.68 -14.87 -11.84
CA PHE A 275 -10.63 -15.44 -10.89
C PHE A 275 -11.94 -14.65 -10.84
N SER A 276 -12.89 -15.01 -11.70
CA SER A 276 -14.22 -14.36 -11.77
C SER A 276 -15.29 -15.03 -10.90
N LYS A 277 -14.92 -16.07 -10.14
CA LYS A 277 -15.84 -16.93 -9.38
C LYS A 277 -15.62 -16.82 -7.86
N LEU A 278 -15.09 -15.70 -7.38
CA LEU A 278 -14.80 -15.43 -5.96
C LEU A 278 -15.94 -15.85 -5.02
N LYS A 279 -17.16 -15.35 -5.31
CA LYS A 279 -18.33 -15.65 -4.49
C LYS A 279 -18.76 -17.11 -4.58
N GLN A 280 -18.61 -17.74 -5.75
CA GLN A 280 -18.94 -19.16 -5.94
C GLN A 280 -17.94 -20.06 -5.20
N TRP A 281 -16.65 -19.73 -5.24
CA TRP A 281 -15.62 -20.43 -4.46
C TRP A 281 -15.90 -20.37 -2.96
N ALA A 282 -16.33 -19.21 -2.45
CA ALA A 282 -16.74 -19.09 -1.06
C ALA A 282 -17.95 -19.95 -0.66
N GLY A 283 -18.82 -20.30 -1.62
CA GLY A 283 -20.00 -21.14 -1.40
C GLY A 283 -19.77 -22.62 -1.66
N ALA A 284 -18.97 -22.96 -2.68
CA ALA A 284 -18.65 -24.33 -3.07
C ALA A 284 -17.65 -24.98 -2.11
N ASP A 285 -16.76 -24.17 -1.51
CA ASP A 285 -15.76 -24.62 -0.55
C ASP A 285 -14.83 -25.71 -1.11
N GLU A 286 -14.38 -25.52 -2.35
CA GLU A 286 -13.50 -26.44 -3.07
C GLU A 286 -12.12 -25.81 -3.32
N LYS A 287 -11.09 -26.66 -3.35
CA LYS A 287 -9.73 -26.29 -3.76
C LYS A 287 -9.73 -25.89 -5.25
N GLN A 288 -9.01 -24.85 -5.61
CA GLN A 288 -8.90 -24.38 -6.99
C GLN A 288 -7.44 -24.10 -7.37
N ASN A 289 -7.09 -24.37 -8.62
CA ASN A 289 -5.75 -24.11 -9.16
C ASN A 289 -5.77 -22.86 -10.02
N PHE A 290 -4.70 -22.09 -9.94
CA PHE A 290 -4.48 -20.84 -10.65
C PHE A 290 -3.03 -20.78 -11.11
N LYS A 291 -2.71 -19.74 -11.86
CA LYS A 291 -1.34 -19.34 -12.16
C LYS A 291 -1.24 -17.83 -12.13
N ASP A 292 -0.06 -17.31 -11.93
CA ASP A 292 0.24 -15.92 -12.29
C ASP A 292 1.19 -15.91 -13.51
N LEU A 293 1.99 -14.85 -13.71
CA LEU A 293 2.95 -14.79 -14.82
C LEU A 293 4.24 -15.56 -14.53
N ASP A 294 4.51 -15.87 -13.27
CA ASP A 294 5.77 -16.45 -12.80
C ASP A 294 5.62 -17.93 -12.43
N GLU A 295 4.52 -18.30 -11.76
CA GLU A 295 4.31 -19.65 -11.22
C GLU A 295 2.84 -20.11 -11.18
N ASP A 296 2.65 -21.43 -11.16
CA ASP A 296 1.36 -22.06 -10.88
C ASP A 296 1.16 -22.16 -9.35
N PHE A 297 -0.08 -21.99 -8.88
CA PHE A 297 -0.41 -22.09 -7.46
C PHE A 297 -1.81 -22.65 -7.22
N SER A 298 -2.09 -23.06 -5.98
CA SER A 298 -3.41 -23.54 -5.57
C SER A 298 -3.96 -22.71 -4.41
N LEU A 299 -5.26 -22.44 -4.45
CA LEU A 299 -6.01 -21.97 -3.30
C LEU A 299 -6.69 -23.16 -2.64
N GLU A 300 -6.49 -23.32 -1.35
CA GLU A 300 -7.29 -24.24 -0.53
C GLU A 300 -8.78 -23.87 -0.58
N SER A 301 -9.64 -24.75 -0.08
CA SER A 301 -11.06 -24.43 0.04
C SER A 301 -11.28 -23.18 0.89
N PHE A 302 -12.36 -22.44 0.62
CA PHE A 302 -12.58 -21.15 1.28
C PHE A 302 -12.55 -21.26 2.80
N THR A 303 -13.16 -22.29 3.40
CA THR A 303 -13.15 -22.57 4.84
C THR A 303 -11.74 -22.80 5.40
N HIS A 304 -10.85 -23.42 4.63
CA HIS A 304 -9.47 -23.73 5.04
C HIS A 304 -8.42 -22.74 4.50
N CYS A 305 -8.83 -21.71 3.76
CA CYS A 305 -7.95 -20.66 3.31
C CYS A 305 -7.45 -19.82 4.51
N MET A 306 -6.17 -20.00 4.87
CA MET A 306 -5.48 -19.29 5.95
C MET A 306 -4.40 -18.32 5.47
N GLY A 307 -3.94 -18.47 4.21
CA GLY A 307 -2.95 -17.60 3.59
C GLY A 307 -3.59 -16.59 2.65
N PHE A 308 -3.05 -16.50 1.43
CA PHE A 308 -3.54 -15.61 0.39
C PHE A 308 -5.04 -15.81 0.09
N ASN A 309 -5.84 -14.78 0.33
CA ASN A 309 -7.29 -14.81 0.16
C ASN A 309 -7.71 -13.75 -0.87
N PRO A 310 -8.10 -14.15 -2.10
CA PRO A 310 -8.49 -13.19 -3.14
C PRO A 310 -9.70 -12.32 -2.80
N ILE A 311 -10.60 -12.76 -1.92
CA ILE A 311 -11.74 -11.94 -1.46
C ILE A 311 -11.24 -10.79 -0.57
N GLU A 312 -10.24 -11.05 0.26
CA GLU A 312 -9.59 -10.03 1.07
C GLU A 312 -8.85 -9.01 0.19
N ILE A 313 -8.08 -9.48 -0.80
CA ILE A 313 -7.37 -8.59 -1.72
C ILE A 313 -8.33 -7.73 -2.54
N TYR A 314 -9.43 -8.33 -3.02
CA TYR A 314 -10.48 -7.60 -3.71
C TYR A 314 -11.11 -6.52 -2.81
N ALA A 315 -11.39 -6.84 -1.55
CA ALA A 315 -11.89 -5.88 -0.57
C ALA A 315 -10.88 -4.78 -0.22
N TYR A 316 -9.58 -5.09 -0.19
CA TYR A 316 -8.51 -4.11 -0.04
C TYR A 316 -8.49 -3.11 -1.20
N CYS A 317 -8.58 -3.58 -2.46
CA CYS A 317 -8.64 -2.70 -3.63
C CYS A 317 -9.89 -1.81 -3.60
N ILE A 318 -11.07 -2.36 -3.30
CA ILE A 318 -12.31 -1.58 -3.06
C ILE A 318 -12.05 -0.52 -1.99
N GLY A 319 -11.48 -0.92 -0.87
CA GLY A 319 -11.17 -0.05 0.26
C GLY A 319 -10.24 1.10 -0.11
N ARG A 320 -9.20 0.87 -0.93
CA ARG A 320 -8.28 1.92 -1.43
C ARG A 320 -8.98 2.87 -2.40
N CYS A 321 -9.87 2.37 -3.25
CA CYS A 321 -10.69 3.20 -4.13
C CYS A 321 -11.68 4.09 -3.35
N ILE A 322 -12.18 3.63 -2.20
CA ILE A 322 -13.08 4.40 -1.32
C ILE A 322 -12.31 5.39 -0.45
N ASN A 323 -11.26 4.91 0.22
CA ASN A 323 -10.55 5.63 1.28
C ASN A 323 -9.25 6.23 0.74
N ASN A 324 -9.35 7.45 0.25
CA ASN A 324 -8.26 8.19 -0.37
C ASN A 324 -8.41 9.70 -0.07
N MET A 325 -7.37 10.50 -0.34
CA MET A 325 -7.38 11.91 0.07
C MET A 325 -8.33 12.79 -0.78
N HIS A 326 -8.83 12.30 -1.92
CA HIS A 326 -9.89 13.01 -2.67
C HIS A 326 -11.27 12.83 -2.03
N ASN A 327 -11.48 11.72 -1.32
CA ASN A 327 -12.81 11.33 -0.82
C ASN A 327 -12.96 11.43 0.69
N SER A 328 -11.91 11.14 1.48
CA SER A 328 -11.85 10.95 2.95
C SER A 328 -11.86 9.48 3.39
N VAL A 329 -11.99 9.22 4.70
CA VAL A 329 -11.89 7.92 5.37
C VAL A 329 -13.25 7.48 5.94
N PHE A 330 -13.72 6.29 5.56
CA PHE A 330 -14.94 5.67 6.07
C PHE A 330 -14.61 4.52 7.02
N LEU A 331 -15.33 4.44 8.14
CA LEU A 331 -15.09 3.41 9.15
C LEU A 331 -16.25 2.42 9.30
N LYS A 332 -17.40 2.67 8.68
CA LYS A 332 -18.57 1.78 8.79
C LYS A 332 -18.96 1.23 7.43
N TYR A 333 -19.08 -0.09 7.37
CA TYR A 333 -19.37 -0.82 6.14
C TYR A 333 -20.52 -1.79 6.36
N PHE A 334 -21.46 -1.80 5.42
CA PHE A 334 -22.52 -2.80 5.31
C PHE A 334 -22.23 -3.68 4.12
N LEU A 335 -22.06 -4.97 4.37
CA LEU A 335 -21.82 -5.97 3.34
C LEU A 335 -23.10 -6.76 3.10
N SER A 336 -23.60 -6.73 1.87
CA SER A 336 -24.69 -7.60 1.45
C SER A 336 -24.21 -9.05 1.45
N TYR A 337 -25.10 -9.99 1.78
CA TYR A 337 -24.83 -11.41 1.59
C TYR A 337 -26.08 -12.18 1.15
N PRO A 338 -25.92 -13.30 0.42
CA PRO A 338 -27.05 -14.16 0.06
C PRO A 338 -27.61 -14.86 1.29
N ILE A 339 -28.93 -14.79 1.46
CA ILE A 339 -29.65 -15.48 2.54
C ILE A 339 -29.41 -17.01 2.53
N LYS A 340 -29.05 -17.58 1.37
CA LYS A 340 -28.84 -19.02 1.20
C LYS A 340 -27.50 -19.54 1.74
N TYR A 341 -26.55 -18.67 2.08
CA TYR A 341 -25.24 -19.10 2.56
C TYR A 341 -25.35 -19.58 4.00
N GLU A 342 -24.58 -20.61 4.35
CA GLU A 342 -24.47 -20.98 5.74
C GLU A 342 -23.85 -19.84 6.55
N LYS A 343 -24.28 -19.69 7.80
CA LYS A 343 -23.84 -18.60 8.67
C LYS A 343 -22.31 -18.49 8.75
N HIS A 344 -21.62 -19.63 8.80
CA HIS A 344 -20.17 -19.67 8.90
C HIS A 344 -19.47 -19.17 7.61
N GLN A 345 -20.03 -19.48 6.43
CA GLN A 345 -19.51 -18.99 5.14
C GLN A 345 -19.70 -17.48 5.01
N ALA A 346 -20.90 -16.97 5.35
CA ALA A 346 -21.20 -15.54 5.33
C ALA A 346 -20.28 -14.75 6.29
N GLU A 347 -20.03 -15.30 7.47
CA GLU A 347 -19.12 -14.70 8.45
C GLU A 347 -17.67 -14.68 7.94
N LYS A 348 -17.18 -15.77 7.35
CA LYS A 348 -15.81 -15.79 6.77
C LYS A 348 -15.65 -14.80 5.62
N ILE A 349 -16.69 -14.58 4.80
CA ILE A 349 -16.70 -13.51 3.78
C ILE A 349 -16.60 -12.15 4.47
N ARG A 350 -17.42 -11.89 5.50
CA ARG A 350 -17.40 -10.65 6.28
C ARG A 350 -16.02 -10.38 6.86
N GLU A 351 -15.39 -11.37 7.48
CA GLU A 351 -14.03 -11.29 8.04
C GLU A 351 -12.97 -11.02 6.96
N SER A 352 -13.11 -11.63 5.77
CA SER A 352 -12.21 -11.38 4.64
C SER A 352 -12.32 -9.94 4.15
N PHE A 353 -13.54 -9.43 4.03
CA PHE A 353 -13.78 -8.02 3.74
C PHE A 353 -13.25 -7.11 4.85
N GLU A 354 -13.45 -7.48 6.11
CA GLU A 354 -12.94 -6.72 7.25
C GLU A 354 -11.42 -6.59 7.21
N ARG A 355 -10.67 -7.68 6.97
CA ARG A 355 -9.22 -7.62 6.84
C ARG A 355 -8.77 -6.72 5.68
N GLY A 356 -9.34 -6.89 4.50
CA GLY A 356 -8.98 -6.11 3.32
C GLY A 356 -9.29 -4.62 3.48
N LEU A 357 -10.51 -4.30 3.92
CA LEU A 357 -10.92 -2.92 4.18
C LEU A 357 -10.07 -2.28 5.28
N LYS A 358 -9.79 -3.01 6.36
CA LYS A 358 -8.90 -2.54 7.44
C LYS A 358 -7.50 -2.23 6.94
N LYS A 359 -6.94 -3.08 6.07
CA LYS A 359 -5.62 -2.88 5.47
C LYS A 359 -5.58 -1.68 4.51
N SER A 360 -6.71 -1.33 3.90
CA SER A 360 -6.81 -0.15 3.02
C SER A 360 -6.84 1.19 3.77
N LEU A 361 -7.10 1.17 5.07
CA LEU A 361 -7.25 2.37 5.89
C LEU A 361 -5.89 2.89 6.37
N PRO A 362 -5.75 4.23 6.51
CA PRO A 362 -4.53 4.84 7.03
C PRO A 362 -4.29 4.49 8.49
N ARG A 363 -3.01 4.36 8.85
CA ARG A 363 -2.55 3.93 10.19
C ARG A 363 -3.18 4.72 11.33
N HIS A 364 -3.32 6.05 11.20
CA HIS A 364 -3.82 6.90 12.28
C HIS A 364 -5.16 6.47 12.87
N VAL A 365 -6.02 5.81 12.07
CA VAL A 365 -7.30 5.25 12.52
C VAL A 365 -7.12 4.25 13.68
N PHE A 366 -5.97 3.59 13.74
CA PHE A 366 -5.67 2.50 14.67
C PHE A 366 -4.63 2.86 15.73
N ASP A 367 -4.07 4.08 15.71
CA ASP A 367 -3.13 4.54 16.73
C ASP A 367 -3.82 4.75 18.10
N ASP A 368 -5.13 5.02 18.11
CA ASP A 368 -5.93 5.14 19.34
C ASP A 368 -7.08 4.13 19.40
N GLY A 369 -7.28 3.54 20.58
CA GLY A 369 -8.29 2.49 20.79
C GLY A 369 -9.74 2.97 20.68
N LYS A 370 -10.02 4.27 20.67
CA LYS A 370 -11.38 4.80 20.52
C LYS A 370 -11.76 4.84 19.04
N THR A 371 -10.90 5.40 18.19
CA THR A 371 -11.12 5.44 16.74
C THR A 371 -11.12 4.04 16.15
N ALA A 372 -10.20 3.17 16.57
CA ALA A 372 -10.14 1.78 16.12
C ALA A 372 -11.46 1.02 16.32
N LYS A 373 -12.17 1.25 17.43
CA LYS A 373 -13.47 0.62 17.74
C LYS A 373 -14.63 1.10 16.88
N THR A 374 -14.45 2.21 16.16
CA THR A 374 -15.47 2.72 15.24
C THR A 374 -15.43 2.02 13.88
N PHE A 375 -14.29 1.40 13.53
CA PHE A 375 -14.18 0.55 12.35
C PHE A 375 -15.02 -0.72 12.51
N LYS A 376 -15.99 -0.93 11.60
CA LYS A 376 -16.91 -2.07 11.63
C LYS A 376 -17.35 -2.46 10.24
N VAL A 377 -17.39 -3.77 10.00
CA VAL A 377 -18.03 -4.39 8.83
C VAL A 377 -19.18 -5.27 9.33
N GLU A 378 -20.40 -4.91 8.97
CA GLU A 378 -21.62 -5.62 9.38
C GLU A 378 -22.30 -6.27 8.19
N LEU A 379 -22.79 -7.50 8.38
CA LEU A 379 -23.62 -8.18 7.39
C LEU A 379 -25.04 -7.59 7.38
N ARG A 380 -25.54 -7.28 6.19
CA ARG A 380 -26.95 -6.91 5.95
C ARG A 380 -27.53 -7.91 4.96
N ALA A 381 -28.67 -8.50 5.31
CA ALA A 381 -29.33 -9.43 4.39
C ALA A 381 -29.72 -8.67 3.11
N SER A 382 -29.42 -9.25 1.94
CA SER A 382 -29.94 -8.69 0.69
C SER A 382 -31.45 -8.89 0.69
N LEU A 383 -32.22 -7.84 0.99
CA LEU A 383 -33.66 -7.86 0.74
C LEU A 383 -33.83 -7.89 -0.78
N ALA A 384 -34.15 -9.07 -1.32
CA ALA A 384 -34.66 -9.14 -2.67
C ALA A 384 -35.93 -8.28 -2.72
N ARG A 385 -35.85 -7.17 -3.48
CA ARG A 385 -36.89 -6.14 -3.69
C ARG A 385 -37.02 -5.08 -2.57
N MET A 386 -36.21 -4.03 -2.68
CA MET A 386 -36.76 -2.69 -2.51
C MET A 386 -37.01 -2.14 -3.92
N PRO A 387 -38.24 -1.76 -4.30
CA PRO A 387 -38.43 -0.98 -5.51
C PRO A 387 -37.70 0.35 -5.31
N LEU A 388 -36.75 0.64 -6.19
CA LEU A 388 -36.25 2.00 -6.41
C LEU A 388 -37.45 2.82 -6.92
N ALA A 389 -38.27 3.32 -6.01
CA ALA A 389 -39.08 4.49 -6.26
C ALA A 389 -38.19 5.69 -5.93
N LEU A 390 -37.67 6.29 -7.00
CA LEU A 390 -37.07 7.63 -7.02
C LEU A 390 -38.08 8.68 -6.52
#